data_AF-A0A7J6S3R0-F1
#
_entry.id   AF-A0A7J6S3R0-F1
#
_cell.length_a   1.000
_cell.length_b   1.000
_cell.length_c   1.000
_cell.angle_alpha   90.00
_cell.angle_beta   90.00
_cell.angle_gamma   90.00
#
_symmetry.space_group_name_H-M   'P 1'
#
loop_
_entity.id
_entity.type
_entity.pdbx_description
1 polymer ?
#
loop_
_entity_poly.entity_id
_entity_poly.type
_entity_poly.pdbx_seq_one_letter_code
_entity_poly.pdbx_strand_id
1 'polypeptide(L)'
;MPSATAAPPAPPSKPQLNRSFSIIQGHNEQRSELLDVLSDVKTKVQDRLGIVDFPLPQFILIGKQSVGKSRLIEALAGEQFNFVNGSLGSRRPTVLEFRNVQQNKHSRWYVMDKKTNKWQEHPLSEVTKIIGEAHESLGASVTDEPVYVRVESPYCVDMQIVDLPGFRDFALDKEKQQLADQIDNLVMRFMQDTRNVMLCVEEAGDAANLSTLSRCKRLDPGFQRTILI
;
A
#
# COMPACT_ATOMS: atom_id res chain seq x y z
N MET A 1 3.98 56.98 -51.37
CA MET A 1 3.65 56.93 -49.93
C MET A 1 2.82 55.67 -49.68
N PRO A 2 3.14 54.86 -48.66
CA PRO A 2 2.65 53.48 -48.56
C PRO A 2 1.24 53.43 -47.95
N SER A 3 0.35 52.62 -48.52
CA SER A 3 -0.95 52.27 -47.93
C SER A 3 -0.78 51.03 -47.04
N ALA A 4 -1.01 51.19 -45.74
CA ALA A 4 -0.99 50.11 -44.76
C ALA A 4 -2.16 49.15 -45.00
N THR A 5 -1.87 47.90 -45.36
CA THR A 5 -2.83 46.79 -45.37
C THR A 5 -2.93 46.21 -43.96
N ALA A 6 -4.09 46.39 -43.32
CA ALA A 6 -4.40 45.81 -42.01
C ALA A 6 -4.64 44.30 -42.11
N ALA A 7 -4.02 43.53 -41.22
CA ALA A 7 -4.24 42.08 -41.07
C ALA A 7 -5.59 41.78 -40.39
N PRO A 8 -6.26 40.66 -40.71
CA PRO A 8 -7.53 40.28 -40.07
C PRO A 8 -7.33 39.80 -38.61
N PRO A 9 -8.36 39.91 -37.75
CA PRO A 9 -8.27 39.55 -36.34
C PRO A 9 -8.17 38.03 -36.14
N ALA A 10 -7.39 37.62 -35.13
CA ALA A 10 -7.24 36.23 -34.72
C ALA A 10 -8.55 35.62 -34.20
N PRO A 11 -8.80 34.31 -34.41
CA PRO A 11 -10.00 33.65 -33.92
C PRO A 11 -9.98 33.52 -32.38
N PRO A 12 -11.15 33.46 -31.72
CA PRO A 12 -11.23 33.38 -30.27
C PRO A 12 -10.66 32.05 -29.75
N SER A 13 -9.86 32.14 -28.69
CA SER A 13 -9.32 30.99 -27.96
C SER A 13 -10.43 30.13 -27.39
N LYS A 14 -10.43 28.83 -27.71
CA LYS A 14 -11.35 27.84 -27.11
C LYS A 14 -11.09 27.75 -25.59
N PRO A 15 -12.13 27.68 -24.75
CA PRO A 15 -11.95 27.43 -23.33
C PRO A 15 -11.60 25.94 -23.13
N GLN A 16 -10.32 25.64 -22.94
CA GLN A 16 -9.85 24.33 -22.47
C GLN A 16 -8.99 24.52 -21.23
N LEU A 17 -9.62 24.65 -20.07
CA LEU A 17 -9.09 24.30 -18.75
C LEU A 17 -10.21 24.54 -17.74
N ASN A 18 -11.04 23.53 -17.45
CA ASN A 18 -11.95 23.57 -16.28
C ASN A 18 -12.58 22.22 -15.93
N ARG A 19 -12.48 21.19 -16.79
CA ARG A 19 -13.00 19.84 -16.45
C ARG A 19 -12.10 19.05 -15.49
N SER A 20 -10.79 19.31 -15.47
CA SER A 20 -9.84 18.56 -14.63
C SER A 20 -9.94 18.95 -13.14
N PHE A 21 -10.30 20.20 -12.83
CA PHE A 21 -10.41 20.69 -11.45
C PHE A 21 -11.67 20.19 -10.73
N SER A 22 -12.80 20.09 -11.43
CA SER A 22 -14.06 19.59 -10.85
C SER A 22 -14.01 18.09 -10.50
N ILE A 23 -13.22 17.30 -11.24
CA ILE A 23 -13.06 15.86 -10.97
C ILE A 23 -12.23 15.61 -9.70
N ILE A 24 -11.23 16.45 -9.44
CA ILE A 24 -10.35 16.35 -8.26
C ILE A 24 -11.10 16.79 -6.99
N GLN A 25 -11.93 17.84 -7.07
CA GLN A 25 -12.78 18.26 -5.93
C GLN A 25 -13.84 17.20 -5.58
N GLY A 26 -14.55 16.66 -6.58
CA GLY A 26 -15.55 15.62 -6.34
C GLY A 26 -14.98 14.32 -5.76
N HIS A 27 -13.75 13.94 -6.13
CA HIS A 27 -13.06 12.77 -5.55
C HIS A 27 -12.69 12.97 -4.07
N ASN A 28 -12.29 14.18 -3.67
CA ASN A 28 -11.95 14.46 -2.27
C ASN A 28 -13.19 14.53 -1.38
N GLU A 29 -14.30 15.06 -1.87
CA GLU A 29 -15.58 15.09 -1.13
C GLU A 29 -16.13 13.68 -0.90
N GLN A 30 -16.18 12.84 -1.96
CA GLN A 30 -16.61 11.43 -1.83
C GLN A 30 -15.68 10.60 -0.94
N ARG A 31 -14.37 10.87 -0.99
CA ARG A 31 -13.38 10.22 -0.12
C ARG A 31 -13.58 10.62 1.34
N SER A 32 -13.83 11.91 1.62
CA SER A 32 -14.12 12.39 2.97
C SER A 32 -15.40 11.76 3.50
N GLU A 33 -16.47 11.74 2.71
CA GLU A 33 -17.75 11.17 3.11
C GLU A 33 -17.63 9.67 3.45
N LEU A 34 -16.88 8.91 2.65
CA LEU A 34 -16.61 7.50 2.93
C LEU A 34 -15.78 7.31 4.21
N LEU A 35 -14.75 8.13 4.41
CA LEU A 35 -13.92 8.13 5.62
C LEU A 35 -14.75 8.41 6.87
N ASP A 36 -15.65 9.40 6.77
CA ASP A 36 -16.53 9.80 7.86
C ASP A 36 -17.51 8.67 8.20
N VAL A 37 -18.13 8.03 7.20
CA VAL A 37 -19.03 6.88 7.41
C VAL A 37 -18.29 5.69 8.04
N LEU A 38 -17.07 5.38 7.59
CA LEU A 38 -16.27 4.29 8.16
C LEU A 38 -15.88 4.57 9.61
N SER A 39 -15.50 5.82 9.91
CA SER A 39 -15.20 6.27 11.27
C SER A 39 -16.43 6.14 12.16
N ASP A 40 -17.59 6.60 11.68
CA ASP A 40 -18.88 6.54 12.36
C ASP A 40 -19.31 5.11 12.70
N VAL A 41 -19.18 4.20 11.73
CA VAL A 41 -19.48 2.77 11.93
C VAL A 41 -18.54 2.18 12.96
N LYS A 42 -17.23 2.46 12.86
CA LYS A 42 -16.23 1.98 13.82
C LYS A 42 -16.54 2.45 15.23
N THR A 43 -16.81 3.74 15.45
CA THR A 43 -17.18 4.29 16.76
C THR A 43 -18.47 3.66 17.29
N LYS A 44 -19.53 3.58 16.48
CA LYS A 44 -20.82 2.99 16.90
C LYS A 44 -20.69 1.50 17.24
N VAL A 45 -19.84 0.76 16.53
CA VAL A 45 -19.61 -0.66 16.80
C VAL A 45 -18.74 -0.87 18.05
N GLN A 46 -17.69 -0.06 18.23
CA GLN A 46 -16.86 -0.06 19.44
C GLN A 46 -17.69 0.25 20.69
N ASP A 47 -18.54 1.28 20.64
CA ASP A 47 -19.41 1.69 21.76
C ASP A 47 -20.46 0.63 22.11
N ARG A 48 -21.04 -0.06 21.11
CA ARG A 48 -22.11 -1.04 21.34
C ARG A 48 -21.62 -2.41 21.75
N LEU A 49 -20.47 -2.86 21.25
CA LEU A 49 -19.97 -4.20 21.52
C LEU A 49 -18.97 -4.25 22.67
N GLY A 50 -18.50 -3.09 23.17
CA GLY A 50 -17.39 -3.04 24.13
C GLY A 50 -16.10 -3.65 23.60
N ILE A 51 -16.03 -3.86 22.27
CA ILE A 51 -14.88 -4.40 21.59
C ILE A 51 -13.96 -3.23 21.28
N VAL A 52 -12.78 -3.24 21.91
CA VAL A 52 -11.78 -2.16 21.77
C VAL A 52 -11.19 -2.13 20.35
N ASP A 53 -11.20 -3.26 19.63
CA ASP A 53 -10.69 -3.39 18.27
C ASP A 53 -11.73 -4.01 17.33
N PHE A 54 -12.37 -3.17 16.52
CA PHE A 54 -13.11 -3.65 15.35
C PHE A 54 -12.10 -4.36 14.42
N PRO A 55 -12.33 -5.62 14.00
CA PRO A 55 -11.39 -6.30 13.13
C PRO A 55 -11.37 -5.59 11.78
N LEU A 56 -10.33 -4.78 11.57
CA LEU A 56 -10.10 -4.15 10.27
C LEU A 56 -9.84 -5.25 9.24
N PRO A 57 -10.40 -5.16 8.02
CA PRO A 57 -10.06 -6.09 6.97
C PRO A 57 -8.55 -6.04 6.72
N GLN A 58 -7.91 -7.21 6.82
CA GLN A 58 -6.48 -7.35 6.58
C GLN A 58 -6.24 -7.54 5.09
N PHE A 59 -5.63 -6.55 4.46
CA PHE A 59 -5.21 -6.61 3.07
C PHE A 59 -3.77 -7.13 3.00
N ILE A 60 -3.49 -8.04 2.07
CA ILE A 60 -2.13 -8.50 1.80
C ILE A 60 -1.71 -8.03 0.40
N LEU A 61 -0.56 -7.39 0.28
CA LEU A 61 -0.03 -7.02 -1.04
C LEU A 61 0.72 -8.19 -1.64
N ILE A 62 0.31 -8.58 -2.84
CA ILE A 62 0.88 -9.69 -3.59
C ILE A 62 1.32 -9.16 -4.95
N GLY A 63 2.54 -9.49 -5.38
CA GLY A 63 3.06 -9.04 -6.67
C GLY A 63 4.54 -9.35 -6.81
N LYS A 64 5.03 -9.37 -8.06
CA LYS A 64 6.45 -9.53 -8.37
C LYS A 64 7.31 -8.46 -7.68
N GLN A 65 8.58 -8.76 -7.49
CA GLN A 65 9.53 -7.74 -7.05
C GLN A 65 9.49 -6.53 -7.99
N SER A 66 9.53 -5.32 -7.43
CA SER A 66 9.56 -4.05 -8.16
C SER A 66 8.31 -3.65 -8.96
N VAL A 67 7.21 -4.41 -8.92
CA VAL A 67 5.93 -4.12 -9.60
C VAL A 67 5.17 -2.89 -9.08
N GLY A 68 5.74 -2.15 -8.10
CA GLY A 68 5.10 -0.96 -7.53
C GLY A 68 4.28 -1.16 -6.26
N LYS A 69 4.40 -2.31 -5.57
CA LYS A 69 3.74 -2.54 -4.26
C LYS A 69 3.96 -1.39 -3.27
N SER A 70 5.20 -0.94 -3.07
CA SER A 70 5.51 0.16 -2.15
C SER A 70 4.84 1.48 -2.59
N ARG A 71 4.75 1.75 -3.89
CA ARG A 71 4.05 2.92 -4.43
C ARG A 71 2.56 2.89 -4.16
N LEU A 72 1.94 1.71 -4.22
CA LEU A 72 0.53 1.54 -3.84
C LEU A 72 0.31 1.89 -2.36
N ILE A 73 1.21 1.42 -1.49
CA ILE A 73 1.14 1.72 -0.05
C ILE A 73 1.30 3.24 0.20
N GLU A 74 2.27 3.89 -0.45
CA GLU A 74 2.46 5.35 -0.38
C GLU A 74 1.20 6.11 -0.83
N ALA A 75 0.55 5.67 -1.91
CA ALA A 75 -0.68 6.28 -2.42
C ALA A 75 -1.85 6.12 -1.44
N LEU A 76 -1.99 4.96 -0.80
CA LEU A 76 -3.04 4.70 0.21
C LEU A 76 -2.82 5.51 1.49
N ALA A 77 -1.57 5.68 1.89
CA ALA A 77 -1.22 6.49 3.04
C ALA A 77 -1.36 8.01 2.79
N GLY A 78 -1.33 8.42 1.51
CA GLY A 78 -1.37 9.83 1.12
C GLY A 78 -0.05 10.58 1.33
N GLU A 79 1.04 9.87 1.62
CA GLU A 79 2.37 10.44 1.85
C GLU A 79 3.44 9.47 1.33
N GLN A 80 4.54 10.01 0.82
CA GLN A 80 5.66 9.21 0.33
C GLN A 80 6.58 8.79 1.48
N PHE A 81 6.82 7.50 1.60
CA PHE A 81 7.82 6.93 2.49
C PHE A 81 8.66 5.91 1.75
N ASN A 82 9.98 6.06 1.82
CA ASN A 82 10.92 5.14 1.19
C ASN A 82 11.28 4.01 2.18
N PHE A 83 10.35 3.08 2.44
CA PHE A 83 10.58 1.97 3.38
C PHE A 83 11.69 1.02 2.95
N VAL A 84 12.02 0.98 1.66
CA VAL A 84 12.99 0.04 1.08
C VAL A 84 14.08 0.83 0.36
N ASN A 85 15.03 1.36 1.13
CA ASN A 85 16.29 1.92 0.62
C ASN A 85 17.44 0.89 0.57
N GLY A 86 17.18 -0.37 0.92
CA GLY A 86 18.18 -1.45 0.95
C GLY A 86 18.21 -2.27 -0.34
N SER A 87 19.42 -2.67 -0.77
CA SER A 87 19.64 -3.48 -1.99
C SER A 87 19.08 -4.91 -1.91
N LEU A 88 18.72 -5.39 -0.73
CA LEU A 88 18.34 -6.80 -0.48
C LEU A 88 16.83 -7.09 -0.64
N GLY A 89 15.98 -6.06 -0.71
CA GLY A 89 14.51 -6.19 -0.78
C GLY A 89 13.88 -6.73 0.52
N SER A 90 12.55 -6.75 0.59
CA SER A 90 11.82 -7.20 1.80
C SER A 90 12.05 -8.70 2.09
N ARG A 91 12.37 -9.02 3.35
CA ARG A 91 12.69 -10.39 3.85
C ARG A 91 11.72 -10.95 4.89
N ARG A 92 10.75 -10.14 5.30
CA ARG A 92 9.74 -10.46 6.31
C ARG A 92 8.48 -9.66 6.00
N PRO A 93 7.32 -10.02 6.57
CA PRO A 93 6.12 -9.21 6.46
C PRO A 93 6.30 -7.86 7.17
N THR A 94 5.77 -6.79 6.59
CA THR A 94 5.64 -5.49 7.26
C THR A 94 4.15 -5.19 7.38
N VAL A 95 3.65 -5.18 8.61
CA VAL A 95 2.25 -4.89 8.91
C VAL A 95 2.11 -3.40 9.14
N LEU A 96 1.40 -2.74 8.24
CA LEU A 96 1.11 -1.32 8.23
C LEU A 96 -0.33 -1.12 8.68
N GLU A 97 -0.49 -0.48 9.84
CA GLU A 97 -1.79 -0.09 10.37
C GLU A 97 -2.01 1.40 10.10
N PHE A 98 -2.96 1.72 9.23
CA PHE A 98 -3.39 3.07 8.96
C PHE A 98 -4.57 3.40 9.87
N ARG A 99 -4.44 4.50 10.62
CA ARG A 99 -5.48 5.02 11.48
C ARG A 99 -5.83 6.44 11.07
N ASN A 100 -7.09 6.66 10.72
CA ASN A 100 -7.56 8.01 10.44
C ASN A 100 -7.73 8.77 11.77
N VAL A 101 -6.92 9.82 11.97
CA VAL A 101 -6.97 10.65 13.18
C VAL A 101 -7.09 12.12 12.77
N GLN A 102 -8.32 12.60 12.66
CA GLN A 102 -8.65 13.97 12.22
C GLN A 102 -8.06 15.08 13.12
N GLN A 103 -7.74 14.75 14.38
CA GLN A 103 -7.13 15.71 15.31
C GLN A 103 -5.64 15.99 15.01
N ASN A 104 -4.98 15.12 14.23
CA ASN A 104 -3.58 15.28 13.88
C ASN A 104 -3.41 16.28 12.72
N LYS A 105 -2.47 17.22 12.85
CA LYS A 105 -2.10 18.15 11.76
C LYS A 105 -1.19 17.51 10.71
N HIS A 106 -0.41 16.52 11.13
CA HIS A 106 0.59 15.81 10.32
C HIS A 106 0.55 14.33 10.68
N SER A 107 1.01 13.48 9.76
CA SER A 107 1.14 12.04 10.00
C SER A 107 2.08 11.77 11.18
N ARG A 108 1.65 10.94 12.12
CA ARG A 108 2.49 10.41 13.20
C ARG A 108 2.79 8.95 12.94
N TRP A 109 4.03 8.59 13.24
CA TRP A 109 4.61 7.31 12.85
C TRP A 109 5.03 6.54 14.09
N TYR A 110 4.59 5.29 14.18
CA TYR A 110 4.88 4.44 15.32
C TYR A 110 5.46 3.11 14.86
N VAL A 111 6.43 2.61 15.62
CA VAL A 111 6.94 1.24 15.47
C VAL A 111 6.67 0.48 16.75
N MET A 112 6.23 -0.77 16.61
CA MET A 112 6.02 -1.63 17.78
C MET A 112 7.35 -2.19 18.26
N ASP A 113 7.69 -1.90 19.52
CA ASP A 113 8.82 -2.55 20.17
C ASP A 113 8.45 -3.98 20.54
N LYS A 114 9.16 -4.93 19.92
CA LYS A 114 8.95 -6.37 20.10
C LYS A 114 9.16 -6.86 21.52
N LYS A 115 10.00 -6.19 22.32
CA LYS A 115 10.29 -6.61 23.71
C LYS A 115 9.20 -6.17 24.66
N THR A 116 8.64 -4.99 24.42
CA THR A 116 7.66 -4.37 25.33
C THR A 116 6.22 -4.49 24.84
N ASN A 117 6.01 -4.86 23.57
CA ASN A 117 4.72 -4.83 22.86
C ASN A 117 4.04 -3.46 22.96
N LYS A 118 4.82 -2.39 22.96
CA LYS A 118 4.34 -1.01 23.01
C LYS A 118 4.68 -0.27 21.73
N TRP A 119 3.77 0.59 21.30
CA TRP A 119 3.99 1.53 20.21
C TRP A 119 4.88 2.67 20.68
N GLN A 120 5.93 2.94 19.92
CA GLN A 120 6.86 4.06 20.16
C GLN A 120 6.78 5.01 18.97
N GLU A 121 6.61 6.30 19.25
CA GLU A 121 6.56 7.33 18.21
C GLU A 121 7.97 7.65 17.72
N HIS A 122 8.14 7.74 16.41
CA HIS A 122 9.40 8.03 15.75
C HIS A 122 9.19 8.99 14.58
N PRO A 123 10.18 9.84 14.25
CA PRO A 123 10.20 10.52 12.97
C PRO A 123 10.20 9.51 11.80
N LEU A 124 9.59 9.86 10.67
CA LEU A 124 9.54 8.99 9.47
C LEU A 124 10.94 8.51 9.02
N SER A 125 11.96 9.37 9.13
CA SER A 125 13.35 9.02 8.81
C SER A 125 13.90 7.89 9.71
N GLU A 126 13.50 7.84 10.98
CA GLU A 126 13.89 6.76 11.87
C GLU A 126 13.08 5.49 11.59
N VAL A 127 11.79 5.62 11.31
CA VAL A 127 10.95 4.47 10.96
C VAL A 127 11.47 3.74 9.71
N THR A 128 11.79 4.49 8.66
CA THR A 128 12.39 3.91 7.44
C THR A 128 13.72 3.21 7.73
N LYS A 129 14.55 3.79 8.60
CA LYS A 129 15.81 3.16 9.05
C LYS A 129 15.57 1.88 9.84
N ILE A 130 14.66 1.88 10.82
CA ILE A 130 14.32 0.71 11.64
C ILE A 130 13.81 -0.44 10.76
N ILE A 131 12.91 -0.14 9.81
CA ILE A 131 12.38 -1.15 8.88
C ILE A 131 13.49 -1.69 7.97
N GLY A 132 14.34 -0.80 7.43
CA GLY A 132 15.50 -1.18 6.62
C GLY A 132 16.44 -2.13 7.35
N GLU A 133 16.90 -1.74 8.54
CA GLU A 133 17.77 -2.54 9.40
C GLU A 133 17.12 -3.88 9.78
N ALA A 134 15.81 -3.88 10.05
CA ALA A 134 15.06 -5.09 10.35
C ALA A 134 15.07 -6.09 9.17
N HIS A 135 14.93 -5.62 7.93
CA HIS A 135 15.05 -6.48 6.75
C HIS A 135 16.49 -6.94 6.51
N GLU A 136 17.46 -6.03 6.62
CA GLU A 136 18.89 -6.31 6.37
C GLU A 136 19.47 -7.30 7.38
N SER A 137 19.03 -7.26 8.64
CA SER A 137 19.48 -8.16 9.71
C SER A 137 19.28 -9.65 9.41
N LEU A 138 18.39 -10.00 8.47
CA LEU A 138 18.14 -11.38 8.05
C LEU A 138 19.13 -11.90 7.01
N GLY A 139 19.87 -11.01 6.33
CA GLY A 139 20.77 -11.36 5.24
C GLY A 139 20.08 -12.17 4.14
N ALA A 140 20.42 -13.46 4.06
CA ALA A 140 19.89 -14.42 3.08
C ALA A 140 18.66 -15.22 3.57
N SER A 141 18.19 -14.99 4.80
CA SER A 141 17.05 -15.71 5.37
C SER A 141 15.73 -14.94 5.22
N VAL A 142 14.62 -15.67 5.30
CA VAL A 142 13.26 -15.14 5.36
C VAL A 142 12.61 -15.58 6.67
N THR A 143 11.83 -14.70 7.30
CA THR A 143 11.05 -15.03 8.51
C THR A 143 9.60 -14.62 8.31
N ASP A 144 8.69 -15.28 9.00
CA ASP A 144 7.30 -14.88 9.12
C ASP A 144 7.06 -13.85 10.23
N GLU A 145 8.06 -13.59 11.06
CA GLU A 145 7.97 -12.60 12.13
C GLU A 145 7.85 -11.17 11.56
N PRO A 146 6.70 -10.50 11.75
CA PRO A 146 6.46 -9.22 11.12
C PRO A 146 7.20 -8.07 11.82
N VAL A 147 7.31 -6.95 11.11
CA VAL A 147 7.55 -5.63 11.69
C VAL A 147 6.23 -4.87 11.66
N TYR A 148 5.79 -4.34 12.81
CA TYR A 148 4.56 -3.59 12.91
C TYR A 148 4.84 -2.09 12.90
N VAL A 149 4.14 -1.39 12.03
CA VAL A 149 4.23 0.04 11.83
C VAL A 149 2.82 0.60 11.83
N ARG A 150 2.60 1.69 12.56
CA ARG A 150 1.31 2.39 12.59
C ARG A 150 1.50 3.82 12.10
N VAL A 151 0.55 4.24 11.27
CA VAL A 151 0.48 5.59 10.72
C VAL A 151 -0.83 6.20 11.17
N GLU A 152 -0.75 7.23 12.01
CA GLU A 152 -1.91 8.02 12.41
C GLU A 152 -1.93 9.31 11.60
N SER A 153 -2.86 9.43 10.66
CA SER A 153 -2.91 10.55 9.72
C SER A 153 -4.35 10.99 9.47
N PRO A 154 -4.63 12.28 9.27
CA PRO A 154 -5.97 12.72 8.85
C PRO A 154 -6.29 12.33 7.40
N TYR A 155 -5.28 11.91 6.62
CA TYR A 155 -5.41 11.68 5.17
C TYR A 155 -5.65 10.21 4.79
N CYS A 156 -5.39 9.26 5.69
CA CYS A 156 -5.49 7.82 5.39
C CYS A 156 -6.87 7.25 5.77
N VAL A 157 -7.22 6.07 5.25
CA VAL A 157 -8.39 5.30 5.69
C VAL A 157 -7.99 4.37 6.82
N ASP A 158 -8.93 4.05 7.71
CA ASP A 158 -8.74 3.00 8.71
C ASP A 158 -8.62 1.64 8.02
N MET A 159 -7.40 1.10 7.91
CA MET A 159 -7.14 -0.19 7.28
C MET A 159 -5.84 -0.80 7.76
N GLN A 160 -5.71 -2.12 7.60
CA GLN A 160 -4.45 -2.82 7.82
C GLN A 160 -3.96 -3.46 6.53
N ILE A 161 -2.68 -3.23 6.23
CA ILE A 161 -1.99 -3.75 5.07
C ILE A 161 -0.80 -4.58 5.54
N VAL A 162 -0.65 -5.78 4.98
CA VAL A 162 0.56 -6.58 5.13
C VAL A 162 1.33 -6.49 3.82
N ASP A 163 2.46 -5.78 3.85
CA ASP A 163 3.44 -5.81 2.76
C ASP A 163 4.24 -7.10 2.86
N LEU A 164 4.18 -7.91 1.81
CA LEU A 164 4.87 -9.18 1.72
C LEU A 164 6.04 -9.08 0.73
N PRO A 165 7.12 -9.84 0.95
CA PRO A 165 8.20 -9.97 -0.02
C PRO A 165 7.65 -10.31 -1.41
N GLY A 166 8.12 -9.56 -2.42
CA GLY A 166 7.68 -9.79 -3.80
C GLY A 166 8.20 -11.11 -4.35
N PHE A 167 7.40 -11.77 -5.18
CA PHE A 167 7.84 -12.98 -5.88
C PHE A 167 9.10 -12.69 -6.71
N ARG A 168 10.05 -13.63 -6.63
CA ARG A 168 11.30 -13.59 -7.39
C ARG A 168 11.25 -14.64 -8.49
N ASP A 169 11.84 -14.30 -9.62
CA ASP A 169 12.00 -15.25 -10.71
C ASP A 169 13.05 -16.32 -10.37
N PHE A 170 13.00 -17.41 -11.13
CA PHE A 170 13.96 -18.51 -11.01
C PHE A 170 15.41 -18.02 -11.13
N ALA A 171 16.29 -18.60 -10.33
CA ALA A 171 17.73 -18.33 -10.38
C ALA A 171 18.54 -19.62 -10.52
N LEU A 172 19.55 -19.61 -11.39
CA LEU A 172 20.51 -20.73 -11.53
C LEU A 172 21.38 -20.90 -10.29
N ASP A 173 21.56 -19.83 -9.54
CA ASP A 173 22.30 -19.84 -8.28
C ASP A 173 21.46 -20.49 -7.17
N LYS A 174 22.01 -21.54 -6.54
CA LYS A 174 21.30 -22.35 -5.56
C LYS A 174 20.84 -21.54 -4.35
N GLU A 175 21.64 -20.58 -3.89
CA GLU A 175 21.29 -19.74 -2.74
C GLU A 175 20.15 -18.78 -3.09
N LYS A 176 20.19 -18.19 -4.30
CA LYS A 176 19.11 -17.35 -4.80
C LYS A 176 17.81 -18.13 -5.03
N GLN A 177 17.90 -19.38 -5.49
CA GLN A 177 16.72 -20.24 -5.65
C GLN A 177 16.10 -20.60 -4.30
N GLN A 178 16.91 -21.02 -3.32
CA GLN A 178 16.42 -21.31 -1.96
C GLN A 178 15.70 -20.12 -1.34
N LEU A 179 16.24 -18.93 -1.55
CA LEU A 179 15.64 -17.69 -1.08
C LEU A 179 14.32 -17.36 -1.79
N ALA A 180 14.23 -17.60 -3.10
CA ALA A 180 12.98 -17.47 -3.84
C ALA A 180 11.92 -18.44 -3.31
N ASP A 181 12.30 -19.70 -3.03
CA ASP A 181 11.41 -20.71 -2.47
C ASP A 181 10.93 -20.33 -1.06
N GLN A 182 11.81 -19.78 -0.22
CA GLN A 182 11.44 -19.29 1.11
C GLN A 182 10.43 -18.13 1.05
N ILE A 183 10.64 -17.18 0.13
CA ILE A 183 9.70 -16.09 -0.12
C ILE A 183 8.36 -16.65 -0.60
N ASP A 184 8.38 -17.58 -1.55
CA ASP A 184 7.17 -18.20 -2.08
C ASP A 184 6.35 -18.87 -0.97
N ASN A 185 7.01 -19.69 -0.15
CA ASN A 185 6.39 -20.36 0.99
C ASN A 185 5.82 -19.37 2.03
N LEU A 186 6.50 -18.25 2.30
CA LEU A 186 5.98 -17.21 3.17
C LEU A 186 4.71 -16.60 2.58
N VAL A 187 4.78 -16.11 1.34
CA VAL A 187 3.66 -15.42 0.69
C VAL A 187 2.44 -16.34 0.55
N MET A 188 2.67 -17.60 0.15
CA MET A 188 1.60 -18.61 -0.02
C MET A 188 0.84 -18.87 1.28
N ARG A 189 1.50 -18.87 2.45
CA ARG A 189 0.82 -19.00 3.75
C ARG A 189 -0.17 -17.86 4.00
N PHE A 190 0.20 -16.62 3.68
CA PHE A 190 -0.70 -15.48 3.79
C PHE A 190 -1.83 -15.54 2.75
N MET A 191 -1.54 -15.97 1.52
CA MET A 191 -2.55 -16.11 0.47
C MET A 191 -3.59 -17.18 0.79
N GLN A 192 -3.20 -18.27 1.46
CA GLN A 192 -4.10 -19.37 1.83
C GLN A 192 -5.07 -19.02 2.96
N ASP A 193 -4.73 -18.07 3.83
CA ASP A 193 -5.63 -17.60 4.87
C ASP A 193 -6.81 -16.83 4.25
N THR A 194 -8.00 -17.40 4.36
CA THR A 194 -9.23 -16.87 3.76
C THR A 194 -9.73 -15.58 4.41
N ARG A 195 -9.16 -15.19 5.56
CA ARG A 195 -9.44 -13.91 6.21
C ARG A 195 -8.75 -12.73 5.51
N ASN A 196 -7.73 -13.02 4.70
CA ASN A 196 -6.98 -12.01 3.97
C ASN A 196 -7.64 -11.67 2.63
N VAL A 197 -7.75 -10.37 2.36
CA VAL A 197 -8.07 -9.83 1.04
C VAL A 197 -6.77 -9.59 0.28
N MET A 198 -6.62 -10.16 -0.91
CA MET A 198 -5.43 -10.06 -1.74
C MET A 198 -5.50 -8.82 -2.63
N LEU A 199 -4.58 -7.87 -2.42
CA LEU A 199 -4.29 -6.80 -3.37
C LEU A 199 -3.22 -7.30 -4.33
N CYS A 200 -3.66 -7.80 -5.48
CA CYS A 200 -2.80 -8.35 -6.52
C CYS A 200 -2.30 -7.21 -7.40
N VAL A 201 -1.04 -6.80 -7.20
CA VAL A 201 -0.39 -5.73 -7.96
C VAL A 201 0.34 -6.33 -9.16
N GLU A 202 -0.04 -5.90 -10.36
CA GLU A 202 0.57 -6.32 -11.61
C GLU A 202 0.99 -5.10 -12.45
N GLU A 203 2.06 -5.26 -13.24
CA GLU A 203 2.42 -4.25 -14.24
C GLU A 203 1.42 -4.30 -15.41
N ALA A 204 1.02 -3.14 -15.90
CA ALA A 204 0.13 -3.04 -17.05
C ALA A 204 0.79 -3.67 -18.29
N GLY A 205 0.15 -4.70 -18.84
CA GLY A 205 0.66 -5.45 -19.99
C GLY A 205 -0.31 -6.53 -20.45
N ASP A 206 0.16 -7.44 -21.29
CA ASP A 206 -0.66 -8.54 -21.82
C ASP A 206 -1.13 -9.48 -20.72
N ALA A 207 -2.38 -9.93 -20.81
CA ALA A 207 -3.00 -10.85 -19.85
C ALA A 207 -2.21 -12.16 -19.66
N ALA A 208 -1.43 -12.57 -20.66
CA ALA A 208 -0.56 -13.74 -20.60
C ALA A 208 0.60 -13.59 -19.60
N ASN A 209 0.98 -12.35 -19.25
CA ASN A 209 2.10 -12.05 -18.37
C ASN A 209 1.69 -11.83 -16.89
N LEU A 210 0.37 -11.90 -16.60
CA LEU A 210 -0.21 -11.74 -15.26
C LEU A 210 0.01 -13.01 -14.40
N SER A 211 1.28 -13.28 -14.15
CA SER A 211 1.76 -14.45 -13.44
C SER A 211 1.26 -14.48 -12.00
N THR A 212 1.15 -13.33 -11.33
CA THR A 212 0.69 -13.21 -9.93
C THR A 212 -0.81 -13.43 -9.85
N LEU A 213 -1.58 -12.78 -10.74
CA LEU A 213 -3.04 -12.99 -10.83
C LEU A 213 -3.37 -14.46 -11.07
N SER A 214 -2.58 -15.15 -11.90
CA SER A 214 -2.72 -16.58 -12.13
C SER A 214 -2.51 -17.40 -10.83
N ARG A 215 -1.63 -16.97 -9.93
CA ARG A 215 -1.47 -17.60 -8.60
C ARG A 215 -2.70 -17.35 -7.73
N CYS A 216 -3.18 -16.11 -7.69
CA CYS A 216 -4.40 -15.73 -6.95
C CYS A 216 -5.59 -16.58 -7.42
N LYS A 217 -5.80 -16.73 -8.74
CA LYS A 217 -6.89 -17.51 -9.32
C LYS A 217 -6.88 -18.98 -8.91
N ARG A 218 -5.72 -19.57 -8.63
CA ARG A 218 -5.64 -20.97 -8.14
C ARG A 218 -6.19 -21.11 -6.71
N LEU A 219 -6.05 -20.07 -5.88
CA LEU A 219 -6.49 -20.06 -4.48
C LEU A 219 -7.86 -19.40 -4.29
N ASP A 220 -8.26 -18.54 -5.22
CA ASP A 220 -9.52 -17.81 -5.24
C ASP A 220 -10.08 -17.76 -6.68
N PRO A 221 -10.65 -18.87 -7.19
CA PRO A 221 -11.09 -18.98 -8.60
C PRO A 221 -12.18 -17.98 -9.00
N GLY A 222 -12.99 -17.55 -8.03
CA GLY A 222 -14.04 -16.57 -8.22
C GLY A 222 -13.62 -15.12 -7.95
N PHE A 223 -12.36 -14.89 -7.58
CA PHE A 223 -11.83 -13.57 -7.16
C PHE A 223 -12.70 -12.89 -6.08
N GLN A 224 -13.26 -13.67 -5.15
CA GLN A 224 -14.15 -13.15 -4.11
C GLN A 224 -13.42 -12.28 -3.09
N ARG A 225 -12.12 -12.51 -2.93
CA ARG A 225 -11.24 -11.80 -2.00
C ARG A 225 -9.96 -11.34 -2.69
N THR A 226 -9.97 -11.20 -4.01
CA THR A 226 -8.83 -10.73 -4.80
C THR A 226 -9.23 -9.47 -5.55
N ILE A 227 -8.46 -8.41 -5.36
CA ILE A 227 -8.58 -7.14 -6.07
C ILE A 227 -7.32 -6.99 -6.93
N LEU A 228 -7.49 -6.90 -8.24
CA LEU A 228 -6.40 -6.62 -9.18
C LEU A 228 -6.15 -5.11 -9.20
N ILE A 229 -4.88 -4.73 -9.03
CA ILE A 229 -4.37 -3.36 -9.10
C ILE A 229 -3.35 -3.27 -10.23
#